data_AF-A0A7M7QAH3-F1
#
_entry.id   AF-A0A7M7QAH3-F1
#
_cell.length_a   1.000
_cell.length_b   1.000
_cell.length_c   1.000
_cell.angle_alpha   90.00
_cell.angle_beta   90.00
_cell.angle_gamma   90.00
#
_symmetry.space_group_name_H-M   'P 1'
#
loop_
_entity.id
_entity.type
_entity.pdbx_description
1 polymer ?
#
loop_
_entity_poly.entity_id
_entity_poly.type
_entity_poly.pdbx_seq_one_letter_code
_entity_poly.pdbx_strand_id
1 'polypeptide(L)'
;MEIQTDRRKCWPGQCLVGTRLQTHHHCCRFKSKLAVVELCIWSLIDHSVIHIEDLKSSTNKGFEFSPNGKHLAVIVSDNGQDTVEIYKTKDWKLSRKLICEGLACIDALCWSPNSEIICIWCAISGLAKMIIYSTVTESYEAIFQPDDNKRTLGSKESLTSCNHFDEKLRGLELVKWMPSGQLLAISGHNETIVLLNCLTWNPTLQLRLEPIVKGGNYLSRVFKECILKESKDSNRATEKTPPSNDKHIMEEVGSRPVNIPIVKTVTYIGGDSSTLAIHTIDIMEFSACGQYLSIRHRIYPGALWVWDVRTNAVDIIILQNNISAIKWNPINPRLLIFTESTHMYEWNPDEISCSSTPRGMTVLDARWHPTSSIVALCGYNRAVIYRFDGQK
;
A
#
# COMPACT_ATOMS: atom_id res chain seq x y z
N MET A 1 -20.74 7.75 -17.81
CA MET A 1 -20.69 6.34 -17.36
C MET A 1 -19.26 6.07 -17.01
N GLU A 2 -18.89 6.27 -15.75
CA GLU A 2 -17.51 6.10 -15.28
C GLU A 2 -17.50 4.83 -14.45
N ILE A 3 -17.07 3.72 -15.07
CA ILE A 3 -16.89 2.45 -14.37
C ILE A 3 -15.56 2.57 -13.64
N GLN A 4 -15.58 2.87 -12.34
CA GLN A 4 -14.42 2.63 -11.49
C GLN A 4 -14.30 1.12 -11.27
N THR A 5 -13.65 0.44 -12.23
CA THR A 5 -13.09 -0.88 -11.96
C THR A 5 -11.92 -0.69 -11.00
N ASP A 6 -11.86 -1.41 -9.88
CA ASP A 6 -10.61 -1.55 -9.13
C ASP A 6 -9.61 -2.29 -10.05
N ARG A 7 -8.79 -1.51 -10.77
CA ARG A 7 -7.89 -1.99 -11.84
C ARG A 7 -6.80 -2.93 -11.32
N ARG A 8 -6.74 -3.20 -10.01
CA ARG A 8 -5.69 -4.02 -9.37
C ARG A 8 -6.01 -5.50 -9.25
N LYS A 9 -7.26 -5.94 -9.44
CA LYS A 9 -7.62 -7.38 -9.39
C LYS A 9 -8.71 -7.72 -10.41
N CYS A 10 -8.34 -8.11 -11.63
CA CYS A 10 -9.24 -8.93 -12.45
C CYS A 10 -9.39 -10.27 -11.73
N TRP A 11 -10.55 -10.49 -11.13
CA TRP A 11 -10.85 -11.77 -10.47
C TRP A 11 -11.04 -12.86 -11.53
N PRO A 12 -10.59 -14.09 -11.28
CA PRO A 12 -10.86 -15.24 -12.14
C PRO A 12 -12.33 -15.70 -12.09
N GLY A 13 -13.21 -14.99 -11.37
CA GLY A 13 -14.63 -15.28 -11.29
C GLY A 13 -15.40 -14.74 -12.50
N GLN A 14 -16.47 -15.45 -12.89
CA GLN A 14 -17.34 -15.12 -14.02
C GLN A 14 -18.22 -13.88 -13.77
N CYS A 15 -17.76 -12.91 -12.96
CA CYS A 15 -18.53 -11.72 -12.57
C CYS A 15 -17.67 -10.45 -12.67
N LEU A 16 -18.27 -9.35 -13.12
CA LEU A 16 -17.70 -8.01 -13.05
C LEU A 16 -18.35 -7.24 -11.90
N VAL A 17 -17.55 -6.46 -11.17
CA VAL A 17 -18.01 -5.67 -10.03
C VAL A 17 -17.68 -4.20 -10.29
N GLY A 18 -18.66 -3.33 -10.07
CA GLY A 18 -18.49 -1.89 -10.25
C GLY A 18 -19.47 -1.10 -9.38
N THR A 19 -19.12 0.14 -9.06
CA THR A 19 -19.99 1.06 -8.32
C THR A 19 -20.83 1.90 -9.27
N ARG A 20 -22.04 2.27 -8.85
CA ARG A 20 -22.93 3.17 -9.58
C ARG A 20 -23.51 4.22 -8.64
N LEU A 21 -23.57 5.46 -9.13
CA LEU A 21 -24.21 6.57 -8.44
C LEU A 21 -25.66 6.66 -8.90
N GLN A 22 -26.62 6.57 -7.97
CA GLN A 22 -28.03 6.74 -8.28
C GLN A 22 -28.50 8.14 -7.87
N THR A 23 -28.90 8.97 -8.84
CA THR A 23 -29.55 10.26 -8.59
C THR A 23 -31.04 10.14 -8.89
N HIS A 24 -31.89 10.18 -7.86
CA HIS A 24 -33.34 10.24 -8.07
C HIS A 24 -33.75 11.66 -8.46
N HIS A 25 -33.89 11.92 -9.77
CA HIS A 25 -34.56 13.12 -10.26
C HIS A 25 -36.07 12.89 -10.34
N HIS A 26 -36.78 13.11 -9.22
CA HIS A 26 -38.21 13.43 -9.28
C HIS A 26 -38.52 14.66 -8.41
N CYS A 27 -39.22 15.60 -9.06
CA CYS A 27 -39.63 16.94 -8.65
C CYS A 27 -39.91 17.20 -7.17
N CYS A 28 -39.47 18.41 -6.75
CA CYS A 28 -40.10 19.31 -5.79
C CYS A 28 -40.35 18.80 -4.36
N ARG A 29 -39.28 18.71 -3.57
CA ARG A 29 -39.23 19.26 -2.20
C ARG A 29 -37.78 19.26 -1.72
N PHE A 30 -37.30 20.40 -1.22
CA PHE A 30 -36.00 20.53 -0.56
C PHE A 30 -35.91 19.55 0.62
N LYS A 31 -35.34 18.37 0.36
CA LYS A 31 -34.46 17.62 1.27
C LYS A 31 -33.28 17.25 0.41
N SER A 32 -32.08 17.66 0.80
CA SER A 32 -30.83 17.17 0.21
C SER A 32 -30.75 15.66 0.45
N LYS A 33 -31.37 14.86 -0.43
CA LYS A 33 -31.10 13.42 -0.47
C LYS A 33 -29.66 13.29 -0.95
N LEU A 34 -28.79 12.91 -0.02
CA LEU A 34 -27.42 12.47 -0.31
C LEU A 34 -27.49 11.45 -1.44
N ALA A 35 -26.60 11.57 -2.41
CA ALA A 35 -26.52 10.59 -3.50
C ALA A 35 -26.19 9.23 -2.90
N VAL A 36 -27.03 8.23 -3.16
CA VAL A 36 -26.82 6.85 -2.71
C VAL A 36 -25.86 6.19 -3.70
N VAL A 37 -24.78 5.61 -3.19
CA VAL A 37 -23.84 4.82 -3.98
C VAL A 37 -24.25 3.36 -3.83
N GLU A 38 -24.47 2.69 -4.95
CA GLU A 38 -24.77 1.26 -5.00
C GLU A 38 -23.57 0.49 -5.58
N LEU A 39 -23.41 -0.76 -5.14
CA LEU A 39 -22.49 -1.72 -5.72
C LEU A 39 -23.27 -2.66 -6.64
N CYS A 40 -22.88 -2.71 -7.92
CA CYS A 40 -23.48 -3.58 -8.92
C CYS A 40 -22.56 -4.76 -9.22
N ILE A 41 -23.13 -5.96 -9.19
CA ILE A 41 -22.45 -7.22 -9.45
C ILE A 41 -23.08 -7.86 -10.67
N TRP A 42 -22.30 -7.97 -11.74
CA TRP A 42 -22.74 -8.46 -13.04
C TRP A 42 -22.24 -9.88 -13.25
N SER A 43 -23.15 -10.81 -13.48
CA SER A 43 -22.79 -12.15 -13.92
C SER A 43 -22.56 -12.15 -15.43
N LEU A 44 -21.42 -12.68 -15.86
CA LEU A 44 -21.08 -12.79 -17.28
C LEU A 44 -21.66 -14.04 -17.95
N ILE A 45 -22.26 -14.95 -17.17
CA ILE A 45 -22.83 -16.21 -17.66
C ILE A 45 -24.28 -16.02 -18.06
N ASP A 46 -25.08 -15.49 -17.12
CA ASP A 46 -26.53 -15.35 -17.25
C ASP A 46 -26.96 -13.89 -17.44
N HIS A 47 -26.00 -12.97 -17.53
CA HIS A 47 -26.21 -11.53 -17.71
C HIS A 47 -27.09 -10.89 -16.62
N SER A 48 -27.22 -11.54 -15.46
CA SER A 48 -27.94 -11.01 -14.31
C SER A 48 -27.14 -9.92 -13.59
N VAL A 49 -27.84 -9.04 -12.89
CA VAL A 49 -27.26 -7.96 -12.09
C VAL A 49 -27.84 -7.99 -10.69
N ILE A 50 -26.96 -7.87 -9.70
CA ILE A 50 -27.32 -7.77 -8.29
C ILE A 50 -26.85 -6.43 -7.77
N HIS A 51 -27.72 -5.79 -6.99
CA HIS A 51 -27.49 -4.47 -6.42
C HIS A 51 -27.36 -4.60 -4.91
N ILE A 52 -26.30 -4.03 -4.36
CA ILE A 52 -26.09 -3.84 -2.92
C ILE A 52 -26.14 -2.33 -2.67
N GLU A 53 -27.11 -1.89 -1.89
CA GLU A 53 -27.39 -0.47 -1.61
C GLU A 53 -26.51 0.08 -0.47
N ASP A 54 -26.56 1.40 -0.29
CA ASP A 54 -25.97 2.11 0.86
C ASP A 54 -24.45 1.90 1.06
N LEU A 55 -23.71 1.69 -0.04
CA LEU A 55 -22.25 1.60 0.00
C LEU A 55 -21.69 2.90 0.58
N LYS A 56 -20.83 2.79 1.59
CA LYS A 56 -20.19 3.95 2.20
C LYS A 56 -19.31 4.68 1.18
N SER A 57 -19.70 5.90 0.83
CA SER A 57 -19.05 6.71 -0.21
C SER A 57 -17.76 7.41 0.24
N SER A 58 -17.56 7.59 1.55
CA SER A 58 -16.41 8.31 2.09
C SER A 58 -15.14 7.45 2.23
N THR A 59 -15.18 6.18 1.82
CA THR A 59 -14.04 5.26 1.86
C THR A 59 -13.60 4.85 0.47
N ASN A 60 -12.29 4.83 0.24
CA ASN A 60 -11.67 4.32 -0.98
C ASN A 60 -11.58 2.79 -1.04
N LYS A 61 -11.90 2.09 0.06
CA LYS A 61 -11.94 0.61 0.16
C LYS A 61 -13.23 0.15 0.82
N GLY A 62 -14.35 0.56 0.23
CA GLY A 62 -15.69 0.24 0.71
C GLY A 62 -16.08 -1.24 0.64
N PHE A 63 -15.34 -2.07 -0.11
CA PHE A 63 -15.62 -3.50 -0.20
C PHE A 63 -14.36 -4.30 -0.50
N GLU A 64 -14.33 -5.58 -0.09
CA GLU A 64 -13.28 -6.52 -0.47
C GLU A 64 -13.79 -7.98 -0.51
N PHE A 65 -13.38 -8.70 -1.55
CA PHE A 65 -13.57 -10.15 -1.64
C PHE A 65 -12.60 -10.89 -0.73
N SER A 66 -13.09 -11.94 -0.05
CA SER A 66 -12.21 -12.87 0.65
C SER A 66 -11.22 -13.51 -0.33
N PRO A 67 -9.96 -13.80 0.05
CA PRO A 67 -8.96 -14.35 -0.87
C PRO A 67 -9.38 -15.63 -1.60
N ASN A 68 -10.19 -16.48 -0.97
CA ASN A 68 -10.76 -17.68 -1.59
C ASN A 68 -11.96 -17.41 -2.52
N GLY A 69 -12.39 -16.14 -2.65
CA GLY A 69 -13.50 -15.68 -3.48
C GLY A 69 -14.89 -16.12 -3.03
N LYS A 70 -15.04 -16.72 -1.84
CA LYS A 70 -16.33 -17.25 -1.35
C LYS A 70 -17.21 -16.20 -0.68
N HIS A 71 -16.61 -15.10 -0.23
CA HIS A 71 -17.30 -14.03 0.47
C HIS A 71 -16.93 -12.66 -0.09
N LEU A 72 -17.86 -11.72 0.01
CA LEU A 72 -17.67 -10.31 -0.24
C LEU A 72 -18.04 -9.54 1.03
N ALA A 73 -17.09 -8.79 1.59
CA ALA A 73 -17.38 -7.86 2.68
C ALA A 73 -17.60 -6.47 2.11
N VAL A 74 -18.65 -5.78 2.57
CA VAL A 74 -19.07 -4.45 2.11
C VAL A 74 -19.31 -3.55 3.32
N ILE A 75 -18.78 -2.33 3.28
CA ILE A 75 -19.03 -1.30 4.30
C ILE A 75 -20.28 -0.53 3.86
N VAL A 76 -21.32 -0.65 4.67
CA VAL A 76 -22.62 -0.02 4.45
C VAL A 76 -22.80 1.07 5.48
N SER A 77 -23.27 2.25 5.05
CA SER A 77 -23.53 3.38 5.93
C SER A 77 -24.98 3.80 5.83
N ASP A 78 -25.75 3.55 6.90
CA ASP A 78 -27.16 3.93 6.99
C ASP A 78 -27.32 5.00 8.08
N ASN A 79 -27.83 6.17 7.70
CA ASN A 79 -28.06 7.31 8.60
C ASN A 79 -26.85 7.69 9.49
N GLY A 80 -25.62 7.47 8.98
CA GLY A 80 -24.37 7.77 9.68
C GLY A 80 -23.86 6.65 10.59
N GLN A 81 -24.57 5.52 10.66
CA GLN A 81 -24.07 4.31 11.32
C GLN A 81 -23.45 3.36 10.30
N ASP A 82 -22.16 3.08 10.47
CA ASP A 82 -21.43 2.16 9.61
C ASP A 82 -21.54 0.72 10.11
N THR A 83 -21.78 -0.20 9.19
CA THR A 83 -21.78 -1.65 9.44
C THR A 83 -21.00 -2.37 8.34
N VAL A 84 -20.55 -3.60 8.63
CA VAL A 84 -19.96 -4.47 7.61
C VAL A 84 -20.91 -5.60 7.28
N GLU A 85 -21.32 -5.69 6.03
CA GLU A 85 -22.18 -6.74 5.51
C GLU A 85 -21.36 -7.75 4.71
N ILE A 86 -21.52 -9.04 5.03
CA ILE A 86 -20.79 -10.15 4.41
C ILE A 86 -21.76 -10.96 3.56
N TYR A 87 -21.53 -10.97 2.25
CA TYR A 87 -22.31 -11.69 1.25
C TYR A 87 -21.60 -12.98 0.83
N LYS A 88 -22.35 -14.06 0.58
CA LYS A 88 -21.80 -15.27 -0.04
C LYS A 88 -21.76 -15.09 -1.55
N THR A 89 -20.63 -15.32 -2.20
CA THR A 89 -20.51 -15.09 -3.66
C THR A 89 -21.25 -16.13 -4.51
N LYS A 90 -21.61 -17.28 -3.93
CA LYS A 90 -22.33 -18.36 -4.63
C LYS A 90 -23.76 -17.98 -5.03
N ASP A 91 -24.42 -17.17 -4.21
CA ASP A 91 -25.85 -16.84 -4.32
C ASP A 91 -26.14 -15.37 -3.97
N TRP A 92 -25.09 -14.61 -3.66
CA TRP A 92 -25.13 -13.21 -3.25
C TRP A 92 -26.09 -12.92 -2.10
N LYS A 93 -26.35 -13.92 -1.26
CA LYS A 93 -27.17 -13.74 -0.06
C LYS A 93 -26.33 -13.16 1.08
N LEU A 94 -26.94 -12.24 1.82
CA LEU A 94 -26.37 -11.71 3.06
C LEU A 94 -26.18 -12.86 4.06
N SER A 95 -24.93 -13.08 4.45
CA SER A 95 -24.54 -14.09 5.43
C SER A 95 -24.51 -13.52 6.84
N ARG A 96 -24.00 -12.30 6.99
CA ARG A 96 -23.79 -11.63 8.28
C ARG A 96 -23.84 -10.11 8.12
N LYS A 97 -24.30 -9.44 9.18
CA LYS A 97 -24.20 -8.00 9.37
C LYS A 97 -23.46 -7.75 10.68
N LEU A 98 -22.28 -7.14 10.60
CA LEU A 98 -21.42 -6.87 11.74
C LEU A 98 -21.66 -5.44 12.23
N ILE A 99 -22.06 -5.33 13.50
CA ILE A 99 -22.15 -4.06 14.22
C ILE A 99 -20.82 -3.85 14.92
N CYS A 100 -19.98 -3.01 14.34
CA CYS A 100 -18.61 -2.76 14.78
C CYS A 100 -18.56 -1.81 15.99
N GLU A 101 -19.11 -2.26 17.12
CA GLU A 101 -19.22 -1.45 18.34
C GLU A 101 -17.86 -0.89 18.78
N GLY A 102 -17.85 0.39 19.15
CA GLY A 102 -16.65 1.07 19.65
C GLY A 102 -15.72 1.63 18.57
N LEU A 103 -16.04 1.49 17.27
CA LEU A 103 -15.49 2.29 16.19
C LEU A 103 -16.34 3.56 15.98
N ALA A 104 -15.69 4.71 15.81
CA ALA A 104 -16.40 5.96 15.52
C ALA A 104 -16.94 6.01 14.07
N CYS A 105 -16.22 5.38 13.15
CA CYS A 105 -16.62 5.11 11.77
C CYS A 105 -15.79 3.94 11.23
N ILE A 106 -16.12 3.45 10.03
CA ILE A 106 -15.36 2.40 9.35
C ILE A 106 -14.68 2.97 8.12
N ASP A 107 -13.36 3.15 8.17
CA ASP A 107 -12.60 3.74 7.07
C ASP A 107 -12.15 2.70 6.06
N ALA A 108 -11.86 1.47 6.49
CA ALA A 108 -11.52 0.37 5.61
C ALA A 108 -11.60 -0.98 6.35
N LEU A 109 -11.53 -2.05 5.56
CA LEU A 109 -11.40 -3.41 6.03
C LEU A 109 -10.35 -4.18 5.22
N CYS A 110 -9.88 -5.30 5.76
CA CYS A 110 -9.10 -6.26 4.99
C CYS A 110 -9.27 -7.70 5.47
N TRP A 111 -9.32 -8.63 4.53
CA TRP A 111 -9.34 -10.07 4.81
C TRP A 111 -7.95 -10.63 5.08
N SER A 112 -7.86 -11.58 6.01
CA SER A 112 -6.66 -12.41 6.16
C SER A 112 -6.46 -13.33 4.95
N PRO A 113 -5.22 -13.75 4.63
CA PRO A 113 -4.92 -14.57 3.45
C PRO A 113 -5.67 -15.90 3.40
N ASN A 114 -5.94 -16.51 4.55
CA ASN A 114 -6.72 -17.74 4.66
C ASN A 114 -8.24 -17.53 4.58
N SER A 115 -8.72 -16.28 4.43
CA SER A 115 -10.14 -15.91 4.36
C SER A 115 -10.95 -16.16 5.65
N GLU A 116 -10.28 -16.28 6.80
CA GLU A 116 -10.95 -16.62 8.07
C GLU A 116 -11.16 -15.40 8.96
N ILE A 117 -10.31 -14.38 8.86
CA ILE A 117 -10.32 -13.19 9.70
C ILE A 117 -10.59 -11.94 8.84
N ILE A 118 -11.34 -11.00 9.38
CA ILE A 118 -11.53 -9.67 8.83
C ILE A 118 -11.03 -8.65 9.86
N CYS A 119 -10.10 -7.80 9.44
CA CYS A 119 -9.70 -6.61 10.18
C CYS A 119 -10.54 -5.43 9.70
N ILE A 120 -11.13 -4.69 10.62
CA ILE A 120 -12.01 -3.54 10.32
C ILE A 120 -11.53 -2.38 11.18
N TRP A 121 -11.31 -1.19 10.63
CA TRP A 121 -10.73 -0.09 11.41
C TRP A 121 -11.29 1.29 11.12
N CYS A 122 -11.14 2.14 12.14
CA CYS A 122 -11.27 3.58 12.13
C CYS A 122 -9.86 4.19 12.14
N ALA A 123 -9.58 5.10 11.22
CA ALA A 123 -8.33 5.81 11.04
C ALA A 123 -8.38 7.26 11.56
N ILE A 124 -9.50 7.69 12.17
CA ILE A 124 -9.63 9.02 12.77
C ILE A 124 -8.55 9.21 13.84
N SER A 125 -7.69 10.21 13.66
CA SER A 125 -6.64 10.57 14.62
C SER A 125 -7.20 10.75 16.04
N GLY A 126 -6.59 10.09 17.03
CA GLY A 126 -7.03 10.15 18.43
C GLY A 126 -8.18 9.19 18.79
N LEU A 127 -8.89 8.66 17.81
CA LEU A 127 -9.95 7.63 17.94
C LEU A 127 -9.63 6.36 17.14
N ALA A 128 -8.41 6.27 16.62
CA ALA A 128 -8.00 5.18 15.75
C ALA A 128 -8.09 3.86 16.51
N LYS A 129 -8.72 2.87 15.88
CA LYS A 129 -8.97 1.55 16.48
C LYS A 129 -9.24 0.56 15.37
N MET A 130 -8.75 -0.66 15.54
CA MET A 130 -9.01 -1.79 14.66
C MET A 130 -9.65 -2.91 15.48
N ILE A 131 -10.74 -3.47 14.98
CA ILE A 131 -11.36 -4.68 15.51
C ILE A 131 -11.00 -5.85 14.60
N ILE A 132 -10.84 -7.02 15.22
CA ILE A 132 -10.53 -8.27 14.54
C ILE A 132 -11.73 -9.19 14.72
N TYR A 133 -12.32 -9.61 13.61
CA TYR A 133 -13.45 -10.52 13.59
C TYR A 133 -13.08 -11.83 12.90
N SER A 134 -13.38 -12.97 13.52
CA SER A 134 -13.22 -14.28 12.91
C SER A 134 -14.55 -14.76 12.35
N THR A 135 -14.54 -15.09 11.06
CA THR A 135 -15.69 -15.68 10.36
C THR A 135 -15.88 -17.16 10.64
N VAL A 136 -14.89 -17.83 11.24
CA VAL A 136 -14.93 -19.26 11.56
C VAL A 136 -15.59 -19.48 12.93
N THR A 137 -15.15 -18.73 13.93
CA THR A 137 -15.70 -18.74 15.31
C THR A 137 -16.91 -17.82 15.44
N GLU A 138 -17.11 -16.94 14.45
CA GLU A 138 -18.18 -15.95 14.39
C GLU A 138 -18.14 -14.93 15.54
N SER A 139 -16.95 -14.67 16.08
CA SER A 139 -16.70 -13.81 17.24
C SER A 139 -15.67 -12.71 16.95
N TYR A 140 -15.73 -11.65 17.77
CA TYR A 140 -14.65 -10.67 17.85
C TYR A 140 -13.49 -11.28 18.62
N GLU A 141 -12.34 -11.41 17.95
CA GLU A 141 -11.14 -12.07 18.50
C GLU A 141 -10.29 -11.10 19.32
N ALA A 142 -10.17 -9.86 18.84
CA ALA A 142 -9.32 -8.85 19.48
C ALA A 142 -9.67 -7.44 19.05
N ILE A 143 -9.13 -6.47 19.79
CA ILE A 143 -9.12 -5.05 19.45
C ILE A 143 -7.67 -4.59 19.52
N PHE A 144 -7.20 -3.93 18.46
CA PHE A 144 -5.93 -3.22 18.43
C PHE A 144 -6.18 -1.72 18.42
N GLN A 145 -5.49 -1.00 19.28
CA GLN A 145 -5.59 0.46 19.37
C GLN A 145 -4.18 1.06 19.46
N PRO A 146 -3.79 1.97 18.53
CA PRO A 146 -2.54 2.71 18.65
C PRO A 146 -2.55 3.59 19.91
N ASP A 147 -1.36 3.93 20.42
CA ASP A 147 -1.17 4.70 21.65
C ASP A 147 -1.43 6.22 21.46
N ASP A 148 -2.45 6.58 20.69
CA ASP A 148 -2.72 7.95 20.26
C ASP A 148 -3.16 8.90 21.36
N ASN A 149 -3.41 8.41 22.58
CA ASN A 149 -4.06 9.24 23.60
C ASN A 149 -3.82 8.83 25.05
N LYS A 150 -2.64 8.30 25.41
CA LYS A 150 -2.19 8.44 26.81
C LYS A 150 -1.60 9.84 26.98
N ARG A 151 -2.45 10.87 27.01
CA ARG A 151 -2.09 12.10 27.72
C ARG A 151 -1.70 11.67 29.12
N THR A 152 -0.50 12.05 29.53
CA THR A 152 0.05 11.89 30.88
C THR A 152 -0.90 12.55 31.88
N LEU A 153 -1.93 11.85 32.32
CA LEU A 153 -2.70 12.21 33.51
C LEU A 153 -2.54 11.04 34.47
N GLY A 154 -1.82 11.32 35.56
CA GLY A 154 -1.31 10.37 36.54
C GLY A 154 -2.21 9.18 36.84
N SER A 155 -1.92 8.05 36.20
CA SER A 155 -2.32 6.74 36.69
C SER A 155 -1.08 5.85 36.67
N LYS A 156 -0.57 5.57 37.86
CA LYS A 156 0.43 4.54 38.11
C LYS A 156 0.04 3.26 37.38
N GLU A 157 1.01 2.74 36.63
CA GLU A 157 1.24 1.32 36.40
C GLU A 157 -0.01 0.47 36.13
N SER A 158 -0.40 0.41 34.86
CA SER A 158 -1.13 -0.77 34.37
C SER A 158 -0.10 -1.76 33.83
N LEU A 159 0.17 -2.76 34.66
CA LEU A 159 1.03 -3.91 34.42
C LEU A 159 0.44 -4.79 33.33
N THR A 160 0.78 -4.52 32.08
CA THR A 160 0.77 -5.53 31.01
C THR A 160 1.98 -5.27 30.14
N SER A 161 2.92 -6.22 30.14
CA SER A 161 4.17 -6.22 29.39
C SER A 161 3.98 -5.75 27.94
N CYS A 162 4.31 -4.51 27.64
CA CYS A 162 4.39 -4.03 26.28
C CYS A 162 5.87 -3.81 25.94
N ASN A 163 6.34 -4.54 24.93
CA ASN A 163 7.67 -4.48 24.35
C ASN A 163 8.18 -3.03 24.29
N HIS A 164 9.41 -2.83 24.76
CA HIS A 164 10.07 -1.53 24.94
C HIS A 164 10.43 -0.94 23.56
N PHE A 165 9.44 -0.44 22.81
CA PHE A 165 9.67 0.39 21.64
C PHE A 165 9.75 1.84 22.10
N ASP A 166 10.87 2.51 21.79
CA ASP A 166 11.17 3.88 22.23
C ASP A 166 10.11 4.90 21.79
N GLU A 167 9.51 4.67 20.61
CA GLU A 167 8.41 5.49 20.10
C GLU A 167 7.27 4.60 19.61
N LYS A 168 6.08 4.72 20.22
CA LYS A 168 4.91 3.90 19.90
C LYS A 168 4.24 4.35 18.59
N LEU A 169 3.54 3.43 17.94
CA LEU A 169 2.68 3.69 16.78
C LEU A 169 1.60 4.73 17.12
N ARG A 170 1.46 5.74 16.26
CA ARG A 170 0.38 6.73 16.34
C ARG A 170 -0.53 6.67 15.11
N GLY A 171 -1.83 6.59 15.35
CA GLY A 171 -2.88 6.47 14.34
C GLY A 171 -2.84 5.17 13.57
N LEU A 172 -3.75 5.05 12.61
CA LEU A 172 -3.82 3.96 11.65
C LEU A 172 -3.96 4.58 10.26
N GLU A 173 -3.18 4.12 9.29
CA GLU A 173 -3.29 4.54 7.90
C GLU A 173 -3.53 3.33 6.99
N LEU A 174 -2.53 2.46 6.88
CA LEU A 174 -2.58 1.26 6.06
C LEU A 174 -2.50 0.02 6.94
N VAL A 175 -3.21 -1.01 6.53
CA VAL A 175 -3.18 -2.34 7.13
C VAL A 175 -2.97 -3.37 6.02
N LYS A 176 -1.95 -4.22 6.16
CA LYS A 176 -1.57 -5.23 5.15
C LYS A 176 -1.15 -6.54 5.79
N TRP A 177 -1.80 -7.61 5.39
CA TRP A 177 -1.42 -8.96 5.78
C TRP A 177 -0.15 -9.41 5.08
N MET A 178 0.74 -10.06 5.83
CA MET A 178 1.79 -10.89 5.25
C MET A 178 1.15 -12.05 4.48
N PRO A 179 1.67 -12.48 3.31
CA PRO A 179 1.05 -13.55 2.52
C PRO A 179 0.81 -14.86 3.27
N SER A 180 1.68 -15.20 4.23
CA SER A 180 1.54 -16.39 5.09
C SER A 180 0.41 -16.26 6.13
N GLY A 181 -0.09 -15.05 6.37
CA GLY A 181 -1.08 -14.75 7.41
C GLY A 181 -0.51 -14.70 8.84
N GLN A 182 0.81 -14.85 9.02
CA GLN A 182 1.41 -14.88 10.36
C GLN A 182 1.54 -13.51 11.01
N LEU A 183 1.78 -12.47 10.21
CA LEU A 183 1.91 -11.09 10.67
C LEU A 183 0.98 -10.16 9.91
N LEU A 184 0.58 -9.09 10.59
CA LEU A 184 -0.20 -7.98 10.04
C LEU A 184 0.59 -6.68 10.17
N ALA A 185 0.98 -6.09 9.05
CA ALA A 185 1.65 -4.79 9.02
C ALA A 185 0.64 -3.66 9.14
N ILE A 186 0.95 -2.71 10.01
CA ILE A 186 0.14 -1.52 10.26
C ILE A 186 1.05 -0.30 10.20
N SER A 187 0.66 0.71 9.42
CA SER A 187 1.34 2.00 9.41
C SER A 187 0.56 3.06 10.20
N GLY A 188 1.32 3.93 10.85
CA GLY A 188 0.83 5.07 11.60
C GLY A 188 1.25 6.39 10.96
N HIS A 189 0.64 7.47 11.43
CA HIS A 189 0.81 8.85 10.98
C HIS A 189 2.16 9.44 11.40
N ASN A 190 2.85 8.79 12.35
CA ASN A 190 4.19 9.18 12.80
C ASN A 190 5.33 8.42 12.08
N GLU A 191 5.11 8.04 10.82
CA GLU A 191 6.10 7.33 9.97
C GLU A 191 6.60 6.01 10.61
N THR A 192 5.78 5.43 11.49
CA THR A 192 6.06 4.16 12.19
C THR A 192 5.23 3.05 11.58
N ILE A 193 5.86 1.89 11.40
CA ILE A 193 5.24 0.65 10.95
C ILE A 193 5.44 -0.37 12.04
N VAL A 194 4.38 -1.05 12.46
CA VAL A 194 4.44 -2.18 13.38
C VAL A 194 3.92 -3.44 12.70
N LEU A 195 4.51 -4.58 13.05
CA LEU A 195 3.99 -5.89 12.69
C LEU A 195 3.32 -6.50 13.91
N LEU A 196 2.04 -6.82 13.79
CA LEU A 196 1.31 -7.56 14.81
C LEU A 196 1.40 -9.05 14.52
N ASN A 197 1.56 -9.86 15.57
CA ASN A 197 1.38 -11.30 15.46
C ASN A 197 -0.11 -11.66 15.32
N CYS A 198 -0.48 -12.55 14.40
CA CYS A 198 -1.89 -12.87 14.14
C CYS A 198 -2.59 -13.67 15.25
N LEU A 199 -1.84 -14.31 16.15
CA LEU A 199 -2.40 -15.08 17.26
C LEU A 199 -2.60 -14.22 18.50
N THR A 200 -1.63 -13.34 18.79
CA THR A 200 -1.65 -12.52 20.02
C THR A 200 -2.12 -11.09 19.79
N TRP A 201 -2.13 -10.62 18.54
CA TRP A 201 -2.41 -9.23 18.15
C TRP A 201 -1.50 -8.18 18.79
N ASN A 202 -0.36 -8.63 19.34
CA ASN A 202 0.62 -7.77 19.96
C ASN A 202 1.70 -7.35 18.94
N PRO A 203 2.25 -6.13 19.04
CA PRO A 203 3.38 -5.69 18.23
C PRO A 203 4.63 -6.54 18.51
N THR A 204 5.19 -7.15 17.47
CA THR A 204 6.42 -7.96 17.54
C THR A 204 7.63 -7.23 16.99
N LEU A 205 7.46 -6.49 15.91
CA LEU A 205 8.52 -5.75 15.22
C LEU A 205 8.04 -4.34 14.90
N GLN A 206 8.99 -3.41 14.87
CA GLN A 206 8.72 -2.01 14.56
C GLN A 206 9.83 -1.43 13.68
N LEU A 207 9.42 -0.66 12.69
CA LEU A 207 10.29 0.15 11.86
C LEU A 207 9.80 1.60 11.86
N ARG A 208 10.70 2.55 12.08
CA ARG A 208 10.45 3.97 11.88
C ARG A 208 11.24 4.46 10.68
N LEU A 209 10.60 5.22 9.80
CA LEU A 209 11.26 5.80 8.63
C LEU A 209 12.00 7.09 9.02
N GLU A 210 13.19 6.95 9.60
CA GLU A 210 13.98 8.13 9.98
C GLU A 210 14.49 8.90 8.75
N PRO A 211 14.35 10.25 8.70
CA PRO A 211 14.84 11.06 7.58
C PRO A 211 16.37 11.11 7.50
N ILE A 212 17.07 10.71 8.56
CA ILE A 212 18.52 10.74 8.67
C ILE A 212 19.01 9.40 9.18
N VAL A 213 19.75 8.68 8.34
CA VAL A 213 20.41 7.43 8.72
C VAL A 213 21.70 7.78 9.46
N LYS A 214 21.65 7.72 10.79
CA LYS A 214 22.78 8.05 11.67
C LYS A 214 23.88 6.98 11.64
N GLY A 215 25.08 7.36 12.09
CA GLY A 215 26.16 6.39 12.34
C GLY A 215 25.77 5.39 13.44
N GLY A 216 26.28 4.17 13.35
CA GLY A 216 26.01 3.10 14.32
C GLY A 216 24.75 2.27 14.03
N ASN A 217 23.94 2.62 13.03
CA ASN A 217 22.86 1.75 12.55
C ASN A 217 23.42 0.74 11.53
N TYR A 218 23.90 -0.41 12.03
CA TYR A 218 24.46 -1.51 11.22
C TYR A 218 23.39 -2.38 10.54
N LEU A 219 22.12 -2.23 10.90
CA LEU A 219 21.02 -2.95 10.27
C LEU A 219 20.50 -2.24 9.02
N SER A 220 20.98 -1.02 8.72
CA SER A 220 20.53 -0.23 7.58
C SER A 220 21.61 -0.09 6.50
N ARG A 221 21.38 -0.71 5.34
CA ARG A 221 22.15 -0.46 4.12
C ARG A 221 21.49 0.66 3.34
N VAL A 222 22.29 1.54 2.73
CA VAL A 222 21.77 2.67 1.96
C VAL A 222 22.35 2.59 0.56
N PHE A 223 21.49 2.54 -0.44
CA PHE A 223 21.87 2.51 -1.85
C PHE A 223 21.41 3.80 -2.51
N LYS A 224 22.32 4.48 -3.19
CA LYS A 224 22.03 5.76 -3.85
C LYS A 224 22.30 5.66 -5.34
N GLU A 225 21.40 6.24 -6.12
CA GLU A 225 21.59 6.44 -7.54
C GLU A 225 22.63 7.55 -7.82
N CYS A 226 23.68 7.17 -8.55
CA CYS A 226 24.76 8.05 -9.00
C CYS A 226 24.75 8.14 -10.53
N ILE A 227 24.97 9.36 -11.05
CA ILE A 227 25.05 9.64 -12.48
C ILE A 227 26.52 9.85 -12.84
N LEU A 228 27.09 8.90 -13.58
CA LEU A 228 28.44 9.03 -14.13
C LEU A 228 28.37 9.76 -15.47
N LYS A 229 29.00 10.94 -15.52
CA LYS A 229 29.23 11.67 -16.77
C LYS A 229 30.56 11.20 -17.35
N GLU A 230 30.56 10.64 -18.56
CA GLU A 230 31.81 10.37 -19.27
C GLU A 230 32.50 11.71 -19.60
N SER A 231 33.67 11.97 -19.00
CA SER A 231 34.46 13.15 -19.34
C SER A 231 35.06 12.96 -20.74
N LYS A 232 34.82 13.92 -21.64
CA LYS A 232 35.50 14.00 -22.93
C LYS A 232 36.93 14.49 -22.72
N ASP A 233 37.83 13.64 -22.24
CA ASP A 233 39.26 13.95 -22.26
C ASP A 233 39.97 13.32 -23.45
N SER A 234 40.64 14.21 -24.20
CA SER A 234 41.52 14.05 -25.35
C SER A 234 40.90 14.00 -26.77
N ASN A 235 40.92 15.19 -27.40
CA ASN A 235 41.27 15.43 -28.81
C ASN A 235 40.85 14.38 -29.84
N ARG A 236 39.61 14.49 -30.33
CA ARG A 236 39.26 14.43 -31.77
C ARG A 236 37.80 14.83 -31.94
N ALA A 237 37.59 16.11 -32.20
CA ALA A 237 36.33 16.59 -32.75
C ALA A 237 36.15 15.97 -34.14
N THR A 238 35.31 14.94 -34.21
CA THR A 238 34.58 14.61 -35.44
C THR A 238 33.11 14.60 -35.08
N GLU A 239 32.37 15.44 -35.79
CA GLU A 239 30.94 15.67 -35.64
C GLU A 239 30.14 14.38 -35.84
N LYS A 240 28.99 14.31 -35.16
CA LYS A 240 27.99 13.21 -35.12
C LYS A 240 28.26 12.09 -34.12
N THR A 241 28.25 12.43 -32.82
CA THR A 241 27.91 11.47 -31.76
C THR A 241 26.63 11.90 -31.06
N PRO A 242 25.72 10.96 -30.71
CA PRO A 242 24.45 11.25 -30.04
C PRO A 242 24.69 11.89 -28.66
N PRO A 243 23.67 12.51 -28.03
CA PRO A 243 23.83 13.16 -26.72
C PRO A 243 24.39 12.15 -25.71
N SER A 244 25.21 12.65 -24.79
CA SER A 244 25.91 11.85 -23.77
C SER A 244 24.96 10.89 -23.08
N ASN A 245 25.25 9.59 -23.18
CA ASN A 245 24.55 8.58 -22.39
C ASN A 245 25.08 8.66 -20.97
N ASP A 246 24.46 9.51 -20.15
CA ASP A 246 24.68 9.54 -18.71
C ASP A 246 24.45 8.11 -18.17
N LYS A 247 25.47 7.51 -17.57
CA LYS A 247 25.38 6.14 -17.04
C LYS A 247 24.88 6.20 -15.61
N HIS A 248 23.68 5.66 -15.38
CA HIS A 248 23.08 5.54 -14.06
C HIS A 248 23.55 4.24 -13.38
N ILE A 249 24.07 4.35 -12.16
CA ILE A 249 24.50 3.22 -11.34
C ILE A 249 23.95 3.33 -9.92
N MET A 250 23.85 2.20 -9.24
CA MET A 250 23.51 2.13 -7.81
C MET A 250 24.77 1.85 -7.02
N GLU A 251 25.03 2.69 -6.01
CA GLU A 251 26.19 2.54 -5.13
C GLU A 251 25.72 2.40 -3.68
N GLU A 252 26.33 1.47 -2.94
CA GLU A 252 26.13 1.38 -1.50
C GLU A 252 26.91 2.50 -0.79
N VAL A 253 26.20 3.33 -0.04
CA VAL A 253 26.77 4.44 0.72
C VAL A 253 27.11 3.95 2.12
N GLY A 254 28.41 3.75 2.37
CA GLY A 254 28.91 3.41 3.71
C GLY A 254 29.11 4.62 4.64
N SER A 255 29.27 5.82 4.08
CA SER A 255 29.44 7.04 4.89
C SER A 255 28.14 7.41 5.62
N ARG A 256 28.28 7.97 6.82
CA ARG A 256 27.17 8.37 7.71
C ARG A 256 27.47 9.76 8.29
N PRO A 257 26.45 10.59 8.57
CA PRO A 257 25.03 10.34 8.36
C PRO A 257 24.60 10.47 6.88
N VAL A 258 23.54 9.78 6.49
CA VAL A 258 22.89 9.96 5.18
C VAL A 258 21.54 10.64 5.37
N ASN A 259 21.34 11.78 4.70
CA ASN A 259 20.06 12.47 4.68
C ASN A 259 19.21 11.96 3.52
N ILE A 260 17.98 11.54 3.82
CA ILE A 260 17.01 11.10 2.82
C ILE A 260 16.33 12.35 2.24
N PRO A 261 16.33 12.54 0.91
CA PRO A 261 15.72 13.72 0.30
C PRO A 261 14.22 13.83 0.62
N ILE A 262 13.82 15.02 1.09
CA ILE A 262 12.44 15.34 1.46
C ILE A 262 11.92 16.40 0.48
N VAL A 263 10.70 16.22 -0.02
CA VAL A 263 10.02 17.31 -0.73
C VAL A 263 9.60 18.37 0.27
N LYS A 264 10.20 19.57 0.16
CA LYS A 264 9.78 20.73 0.94
C LYS A 264 8.46 21.25 0.40
N THR A 265 7.39 21.18 1.19
CA THR A 265 6.09 21.79 0.87
C THR A 265 6.26 23.30 0.71
N VAL A 266 5.91 23.84 -0.46
CA VAL A 266 5.72 25.29 -0.62
C VAL A 266 4.35 25.62 -0.05
N THR A 267 4.29 26.12 1.18
CA THR A 267 3.12 26.85 1.66
C THR A 267 3.09 28.18 0.89
N TYR A 268 2.24 28.27 -0.13
CA TYR A 268 1.87 29.57 -0.67
C TYR A 268 1.15 30.33 0.44
N ILE A 269 1.84 31.31 1.04
CA ILE A 269 1.20 32.31 1.90
C ILE A 269 0.35 33.16 0.96
N GLY A 270 -0.90 32.75 0.74
CA GLY A 270 -1.88 33.48 -0.05
C GLY A 270 -2.71 32.59 -0.98
N GLY A 271 -3.94 32.28 -0.54
CA GLY A 271 -5.10 32.08 -1.41
C GLY A 271 -5.10 30.88 -2.37
N ASP A 272 -5.22 29.67 -1.83
CA ASP A 272 -6.21 28.64 -2.19
C ASP A 272 -5.75 27.29 -1.61
N SER A 273 -6.40 26.89 -0.51
CA SER A 273 -6.10 25.67 0.23
C SER A 273 -6.67 24.46 -0.50
N SER A 274 -5.88 23.73 -1.30
CA SER A 274 -6.29 22.37 -1.69
C SER A 274 -5.19 21.34 -2.00
N THR A 275 -3.90 21.65 -1.80
CA THR A 275 -2.87 20.59 -1.78
C THR A 275 -2.14 20.59 -0.45
N LEU A 276 -2.85 20.17 0.60
CA LEU A 276 -2.19 19.69 1.82
C LEU A 276 -1.23 18.58 1.40
N ALA A 277 0.05 18.70 1.77
CA ALA A 277 1.01 17.62 1.55
C ALA A 277 0.44 16.35 2.19
N ILE A 278 0.22 15.31 1.38
CA ILE A 278 -0.31 14.04 1.85
C ILE A 278 0.85 13.34 2.59
N HIS A 279 0.94 13.57 3.90
CA HIS A 279 1.86 12.87 4.80
C HIS A 279 1.29 11.49 5.10
N THR A 280 1.38 10.58 4.13
CA THR A 280 0.92 9.20 4.30
C THR A 280 1.90 8.22 3.69
N ILE A 281 1.89 7.01 4.22
CA ILE A 281 2.45 5.86 3.51
C ILE A 281 1.53 5.55 2.33
N ASP A 282 2.09 5.42 1.13
CA ASP A 282 1.33 5.11 -0.08
C ASP A 282 1.73 3.79 -0.74
N ILE A 283 2.93 3.30 -0.43
CA ILE A 283 3.36 1.94 -0.75
C ILE A 283 3.63 1.21 0.56
N MET A 284 2.93 0.08 0.74
CA MET A 284 3.21 -0.92 1.77
C MET A 284 2.82 -2.28 1.20
N GLU A 285 3.81 -3.04 0.72
CA GLU A 285 3.59 -4.28 -0.01
C GLU A 285 4.61 -5.35 0.40
N PHE A 286 4.11 -6.52 0.80
CA PHE A 286 4.97 -7.67 1.07
C PHE A 286 5.43 -8.32 -0.25
N SER A 287 6.67 -8.78 -0.24
CA SER A 287 7.18 -9.76 -1.19
C SER A 287 6.35 -11.05 -1.17
N ALA A 288 6.37 -11.81 -2.26
CA ALA A 288 5.57 -13.03 -2.38
C ALA A 288 5.90 -14.10 -1.31
N CYS A 289 7.17 -14.18 -0.88
CA CYS A 289 7.59 -15.06 0.21
C CYS A 289 7.24 -14.52 1.62
N GLY A 290 6.80 -13.26 1.72
CA GLY A 290 6.45 -12.60 2.98
C GLY A 290 7.63 -12.13 3.82
N GLN A 291 8.88 -12.44 3.47
CA GLN A 291 10.05 -12.04 4.26
C GLN A 291 10.34 -10.53 4.17
N TYR A 292 10.17 -9.95 2.99
CA TYR A 292 10.47 -8.53 2.75
C TYR A 292 9.19 -7.71 2.66
N LEU A 293 9.20 -6.52 3.28
CA LEU A 293 8.13 -5.52 3.20
C LEU A 293 8.70 -4.25 2.57
N SER A 294 8.18 -3.84 1.42
CA SER A 294 8.54 -2.56 0.80
C SER A 294 7.63 -1.45 1.30
N ILE A 295 8.21 -0.33 1.74
CA ILE A 295 7.51 0.84 2.26
C ILE A 295 7.99 2.10 1.54
N ARG A 296 7.04 2.96 1.13
CA ARG A 296 7.31 4.34 0.71
C ARG A 296 6.37 5.29 1.44
N HIS A 297 6.94 6.36 1.98
CA HIS A 297 6.19 7.49 2.48
C HIS A 297 6.28 8.65 1.49
N ARG A 298 5.14 9.31 1.21
CA ARG A 298 5.04 10.34 0.16
C ARG A 298 5.95 11.55 0.35
N ILE A 299 6.37 11.83 1.58
CA ILE A 299 7.31 12.92 1.86
C ILE A 299 8.72 12.65 1.29
N TYR A 300 9.07 11.37 1.06
CA TYR A 300 10.33 10.91 0.48
C TYR A 300 10.05 10.21 -0.87
N PRO A 301 9.60 10.92 -1.92
CA PRO A 301 9.04 10.29 -3.11
C PRO A 301 10.06 9.50 -3.94
N GLY A 302 11.35 9.83 -3.84
CA GLY A 302 12.46 9.09 -4.45
C GLY A 302 13.07 8.02 -3.53
N ALA A 303 12.54 7.81 -2.33
CA ALA A 303 13.08 6.85 -1.37
C ALA A 303 12.17 5.63 -1.18
N LEU A 304 12.77 4.44 -1.06
CA LEU A 304 12.06 3.20 -0.77
C LEU A 304 12.80 2.43 0.32
N TRP A 305 12.05 1.95 1.31
CA TRP A 305 12.56 1.05 2.33
C TRP A 305 12.15 -0.37 1.98
N VAL A 306 13.10 -1.31 2.02
CA VAL A 306 12.84 -2.74 1.92
C VAL A 306 13.26 -3.36 3.24
N TRP A 307 12.27 -3.71 4.06
CA TRP A 307 12.46 -4.24 5.40
C TRP A 307 12.47 -5.77 5.38
N ASP A 308 13.59 -6.38 5.76
CA ASP A 308 13.67 -7.82 6.03
C ASP A 308 13.11 -8.11 7.43
N VAL A 309 11.90 -8.65 7.46
CA VAL A 309 11.17 -8.96 8.68
C VAL A 309 11.86 -10.03 9.53
N ARG A 310 12.67 -10.91 8.92
CA ARG A 310 13.33 -12.00 9.64
C ARG A 310 14.57 -11.53 10.38
N THR A 311 15.37 -10.67 9.76
CA THR A 311 16.64 -10.18 10.33
C THR A 311 16.49 -8.81 10.98
N ASN A 312 15.35 -8.16 10.78
CA ASN A 312 15.09 -6.76 11.12
C ASN A 312 16.05 -5.76 10.43
N ALA A 313 16.72 -6.19 9.36
CA ALA A 313 17.56 -5.33 8.52
C ALA A 313 16.72 -4.55 7.50
N VAL A 314 17.22 -3.39 7.08
CA VAL A 314 16.50 -2.46 6.21
C VAL A 314 17.43 -1.98 5.10
N ASP A 315 17.01 -2.17 3.85
CA ASP A 315 17.66 -1.54 2.71
C ASP A 315 16.91 -0.26 2.36
N ILE A 316 17.64 0.86 2.27
CA ILE A 316 17.11 2.17 1.94
C ILE A 316 17.63 2.56 0.57
N ILE A 317 16.73 2.66 -0.40
CA ILE A 317 17.03 2.95 -1.80
C ILE A 317 16.68 4.40 -2.06
N ILE A 318 17.63 5.21 -2.53
CA ILE A 318 17.46 6.63 -2.82
C ILE A 318 17.72 6.89 -4.30
N LEU A 319 16.66 7.26 -5.02
CA LEU A 319 16.67 7.53 -6.45
C LEU A 319 16.56 9.04 -6.73
N GLN A 320 17.04 9.46 -7.91
CA GLN A 320 17.01 10.86 -8.37
C GLN A 320 15.60 11.30 -8.75
N ASN A 321 14.81 10.38 -9.29
CA ASN A 321 13.44 10.63 -9.74
C ASN A 321 12.43 10.01 -8.77
N ASN A 322 11.21 10.57 -8.76
CA ASN A 322 10.12 10.02 -7.97
C ASN A 322 9.81 8.60 -8.42
N ILE A 323 9.60 7.72 -7.44
CA ILE A 323 9.15 6.35 -7.70
C ILE A 323 7.71 6.45 -8.21
N SER A 324 7.41 5.85 -9.35
CA SER A 324 6.05 5.83 -9.92
C SER A 324 5.31 4.57 -9.47
N ALA A 325 5.98 3.42 -9.49
CA ALA A 325 5.43 2.14 -9.10
C ALA A 325 6.52 1.16 -8.67
N ILE A 326 6.12 0.14 -7.90
CA ILE A 326 6.94 -1.02 -7.59
C ILE A 326 6.19 -2.31 -7.95
N LYS A 327 6.93 -3.39 -8.23
CA LYS A 327 6.36 -4.73 -8.47
C LYS A 327 7.27 -5.85 -7.99
N TRP A 328 6.85 -6.53 -6.93
CA TRP A 328 7.46 -7.78 -6.47
C TRP A 328 7.30 -8.89 -7.49
N ASN A 329 8.39 -9.63 -7.73
CA ASN A 329 8.35 -10.87 -8.48
C ASN A 329 7.58 -11.94 -7.66
N PRO A 330 6.66 -12.71 -8.28
CA PRO A 330 5.82 -13.67 -7.57
C PRO A 330 6.57 -14.94 -7.12
N ILE A 331 7.76 -15.20 -7.66
CA ILE A 331 8.51 -16.44 -7.45
C ILE A 331 9.76 -16.18 -6.61
N ASN A 332 10.53 -15.15 -6.96
CA ASN A 332 11.79 -14.82 -6.32
C ASN A 332 11.66 -13.52 -5.51
N PRO A 333 12.45 -13.33 -4.44
CA PRO A 333 12.46 -12.09 -3.66
C PRO A 333 13.18 -10.96 -4.41
N ARG A 334 12.64 -10.59 -5.58
CA ARG A 334 13.15 -9.53 -6.45
C ARG A 334 12.09 -8.45 -6.60
N LEU A 335 12.50 -7.20 -6.55
CA LEU A 335 11.62 -6.05 -6.63
C LEU A 335 11.99 -5.16 -7.80
N LEU A 336 11.04 -4.93 -8.71
CA LEU A 336 11.18 -3.90 -9.73
C LEU A 336 10.70 -2.57 -9.18
N ILE A 337 11.49 -1.53 -9.45
CA ILE A 337 11.21 -0.16 -9.07
C ILE A 337 11.24 0.68 -10.34
N PHE A 338 10.15 1.38 -10.59
CA PHE A 338 9.99 2.28 -11.71
C PHE A 338 9.97 3.72 -11.21
N THR A 339 10.57 4.62 -12.00
CA THR A 339 10.56 6.05 -11.73
C THR A 339 9.93 6.81 -12.88
N GLU A 340 9.74 8.12 -12.72
CA GLU A 340 9.33 9.05 -13.79
C GLU A 340 10.43 9.28 -14.85
N SER A 341 11.25 8.27 -15.13
CA SER A 341 12.36 8.32 -16.09
C SER A 341 12.37 7.10 -17.01
N THR A 342 13.38 7.00 -17.87
CA THR A 342 13.63 5.84 -18.75
C THR A 342 14.55 4.80 -18.11
N HIS A 343 14.65 4.79 -16.78
CA HIS A 343 15.42 3.82 -16.01
C HIS A 343 14.51 2.97 -15.12
N MET A 344 14.89 1.71 -14.97
CA MET A 344 14.26 0.75 -14.08
C MET A 344 15.34 0.15 -13.18
N TYR A 345 14.99 -0.07 -11.92
CA TYR A 345 15.89 -0.62 -10.92
C TYR A 345 15.35 -1.97 -10.46
N GLU A 346 16.25 -2.93 -10.25
CA GLU A 346 15.94 -4.25 -9.71
C GLU A 346 16.69 -4.40 -8.38
N TRP A 347 15.93 -4.54 -7.30
CA TRP A 347 16.46 -4.89 -5.99
C TRP A 347 16.37 -6.40 -5.78
N ASN A 348 17.42 -6.99 -5.23
CA ASN A 348 17.42 -8.30 -4.63
C ASN A 348 18.18 -8.23 -3.28
N PRO A 349 18.17 -9.28 -2.45
CA PRO A 349 18.80 -9.23 -1.13
C PRO A 349 20.31 -8.94 -1.14
N ASP A 350 20.99 -9.26 -2.24
CA ASP A 350 22.44 -9.16 -2.38
C ASP A 350 22.88 -7.83 -3.02
N GLU A 351 22.16 -7.35 -4.03
CA GLU A 351 22.51 -6.18 -4.83
C GLU A 351 21.30 -5.40 -5.36
N ILE A 352 21.58 -4.19 -5.87
CA ILE A 352 20.63 -3.38 -6.63
C ILE A 352 21.27 -3.03 -7.96
N SER A 353 20.54 -3.31 -9.05
CA SER A 353 20.99 -2.97 -10.39
C SER A 353 20.12 -1.87 -11.01
N CYS A 354 20.72 -1.08 -11.91
CA CYS A 354 20.03 -0.08 -12.73
C CYS A 354 20.14 -0.49 -14.19
N SER A 355 19.02 -0.40 -14.92
CA SER A 355 18.95 -0.70 -16.35
C SER A 355 18.07 0.32 -17.06
N SER A 356 18.37 0.60 -18.33
CA SER A 356 17.48 1.41 -19.17
C SER A 356 16.23 0.61 -19.53
N THR A 357 15.08 1.27 -19.52
CA THR A 357 13.82 0.64 -19.90
C THR A 357 13.81 0.28 -21.39
N PRO A 358 13.09 -0.80 -21.79
CA PRO A 358 13.00 -1.19 -23.19
C PRO A 358 12.51 -0.05 -24.07
N ARG A 359 13.26 0.27 -25.12
CA ARG A 359 12.93 1.34 -26.09
C ARG A 359 12.78 2.73 -25.45
N GLY A 360 13.44 2.98 -24.31
CA GLY A 360 13.46 4.28 -23.63
C GLY A 360 12.07 4.76 -23.21
N MET A 361 11.19 3.86 -22.77
CA MET A 361 9.85 4.21 -22.33
C MET A 361 9.79 4.50 -20.84
N THR A 362 9.00 5.49 -20.43
CA THR A 362 8.65 5.63 -19.01
C THR A 362 7.61 4.58 -18.64
N VAL A 363 7.97 3.69 -17.71
CA VAL A 363 7.10 2.62 -17.23
C VAL A 363 6.29 3.15 -16.06
N LEU A 364 4.96 3.03 -16.14
CA LEU A 364 4.02 3.48 -15.12
C LEU A 364 3.51 2.32 -14.28
N ASP A 365 3.42 1.13 -14.85
CA ASP A 365 3.00 -0.08 -14.15
C ASP A 365 3.61 -1.33 -14.81
N ALA A 366 3.56 -2.45 -14.09
CA ALA A 366 3.99 -3.72 -14.63
C ALA A 366 3.17 -4.89 -14.06
N ARG A 367 3.08 -5.98 -14.82
CA ARG A 367 2.39 -7.20 -14.40
C ARG A 367 3.24 -8.42 -14.69
N TRP A 368 3.65 -9.09 -13.62
CA TRP A 368 4.37 -10.35 -13.70
C TRP A 368 3.45 -11.45 -14.21
N HIS A 369 4.02 -12.35 -15.01
CA HIS A 369 3.41 -13.64 -15.22
C HIS A 369 3.42 -14.42 -13.88
N PRO A 370 2.33 -15.10 -13.50
CA PRO A 370 2.24 -15.74 -12.17
C PRO A 370 3.32 -16.78 -11.89
N THR A 371 3.81 -17.46 -12.93
CA THR A 371 4.74 -18.60 -12.81
C THR A 371 6.00 -18.49 -13.68
N SER A 372 6.27 -17.35 -14.31
CA SER A 372 7.47 -17.18 -15.13
C SER A 372 8.21 -15.88 -14.84
N SER A 373 9.45 -15.76 -15.31
CA SER A 373 10.26 -14.54 -15.20
C SER A 373 9.91 -13.48 -16.27
N ILE A 374 8.72 -13.58 -16.85
CA ILE A 374 8.22 -12.65 -17.86
C ILE A 374 7.36 -11.59 -17.16
N VAL A 375 7.55 -10.34 -17.54
CA VAL A 375 6.76 -9.21 -17.07
C VAL A 375 6.20 -8.44 -18.27
N ALA A 376 4.95 -8.01 -18.19
CA ALA A 376 4.41 -6.99 -19.08
C ALA A 376 4.65 -5.62 -18.46
N LEU A 377 5.45 -4.78 -19.11
CA LEU A 377 5.69 -3.38 -18.73
C LEU A 377 4.70 -2.48 -19.46
N CYS A 378 4.07 -1.56 -18.74
CA CYS A 378 3.05 -0.66 -19.26
C CYS A 378 3.47 0.80 -19.04
N GLY A 379 3.58 1.56 -20.12
CA GLY A 379 3.72 3.02 -20.11
C GLY A 379 2.42 3.69 -20.58
N TYR A 380 2.47 5.00 -20.83
CA TYR A 380 1.27 5.78 -21.19
C TYR A 380 0.58 5.25 -22.47
N ASN A 381 1.35 4.99 -23.54
CA ASN A 381 0.84 4.54 -24.85
C ASN A 381 1.62 3.33 -25.41
N ARG A 382 2.34 2.61 -24.55
CA ARG A 382 3.21 1.51 -24.97
C ARG A 382 3.12 0.39 -23.94
N ALA A 383 3.14 -0.85 -24.42
CA ALA A 383 3.31 -2.02 -23.58
C ALA A 383 4.40 -2.91 -24.19
N VAL A 384 5.26 -3.49 -23.35
CA VAL A 384 6.36 -4.35 -23.77
C VAL A 384 6.37 -5.59 -22.89
N ILE A 385 6.48 -6.77 -23.51
CA ILE A 385 6.79 -8.00 -22.80
C ILE A 385 8.30 -8.05 -22.62
N TYR A 386 8.74 -8.05 -21.37
CA TYR A 386 10.14 -8.09 -21.00
C TYR A 386 10.42 -9.41 -20.27
N ARG A 387 11.53 -10.06 -20.62
CA ARG A 387 11.96 -11.32 -20.01
C ARG A 387 13.20 -11.05 -19.19
N PHE A 388 13.13 -11.35 -17.90
CA PHE A 388 14.33 -11.43 -17.09
C PHE A 388 14.92 -12.81 -17.34
N ASP A 389 15.99 -12.87 -18.13
CA ASP A 389 16.77 -14.08 -18.25
C ASP A 389 17.43 -14.33 -16.90
N GLY A 390 17.15 -15.50 -16.33
CA GLY A 390 17.79 -15.93 -15.09
C GLY A 390 19.29 -15.94 -15.33
N GLN A 391 20.00 -14.98 -14.73
CA GLN A 391 21.36 -15.24 -14.28
C GLN A 391 21.26 -16.50 -13.42
N LYS A 392 21.87 -17.58 -13.93
CA LYS A 392 21.77 -18.95 -13.42
C LYS A 392 22.15 -19.06 -11.96
#